data_AF-A0A436CB52-F1
#
_entry.id   AF-A0A436CB52-F1
#
_cell.length_a   1.000
_cell.length_b   1.000
_cell.length_c   1.000
_cell.angle_alpha   90.00
_cell.angle_beta   90.00
_cell.angle_gamma   90.00
#
_symmetry.space_group_name_H-M   'P 1'
#
loop_
_entity.id
_entity.type
_entity.pdbx_description
1 polymer ?
#
loop_
_entity_poly.entity_id
_entity_poly.type
_entity_poly.pdbx_seq_one_letter_code
_entity_poly.pdbx_strand_id
1 'polypeptide(L)'
;PFGILLDPGVTLQTDDQPPLSPQRFRTCLPTGCVSVFTIDRPTLGKLRGGSVLKLNVTTDAETPLSFPVSLRGLTAALDRMVALSAN
;
A
#
# COMPACT_ATOMS: atom_id res chain seq x y z
N PRO A 1 0.96 11.53 -3.06
CA PRO A 1 1.30 12.97 -3.26
C PRO A 1 1.05 13.34 -4.74
N PHE A 2 1.10 14.62 -5.10
CA PHE A 2 1.17 15.03 -6.51
C PHE A 2 2.60 14.84 -7.07
N GLY A 3 2.77 15.00 -8.38
CA GLY A 3 4.06 14.75 -9.07
C GLY A 3 4.33 13.27 -9.37
N ILE A 4 3.28 12.47 -9.56
CA ILE A 4 3.34 11.03 -9.85
C ILE A 4 2.55 10.76 -11.12
N LEU A 5 3.09 9.93 -12.02
CA LEU A 5 2.38 9.46 -13.21
C LEU A 5 1.25 8.52 -12.83
N LEU A 6 0.06 8.79 -13.38
CA LEU A 6 -1.15 8.06 -13.01
C LEU A 6 -1.25 6.70 -13.71
N ASP A 7 -0.84 6.63 -14.98
CA ASP A 7 -0.99 5.44 -15.82
C ASP A 7 -0.21 4.21 -15.33
N PRO A 8 1.07 4.33 -14.88
CA PRO A 8 1.79 3.21 -14.29
C PRO A 8 1.14 2.67 -12.99
N GLY A 9 0.36 3.51 -12.30
CA GLY A 9 -0.27 3.18 -11.03
C GLY A 9 0.72 3.07 -9.86
N VAL A 10 0.29 2.35 -8.83
CA VAL A 10 1.04 2.13 -7.59
C VAL A 10 1.19 0.64 -7.33
N THR A 11 2.38 0.18 -6.98
CA THR A 11 2.60 -1.21 -6.52
C THR A 11 2.79 -1.27 -5.01
N LEU A 12 2.31 -2.35 -4.41
CA LEU A 12 2.60 -2.68 -3.01
C LEU A 12 3.74 -3.68 -2.94
N GLN A 13 4.68 -3.45 -2.03
CA GLN A 13 5.77 -4.37 -1.75
C GLN A 13 6.02 -4.44 -0.25
N THR A 14 5.98 -5.63 0.33
CA THR A 14 6.27 -5.83 1.76
C THR A 14 7.73 -6.19 1.93
N ASP A 15 8.47 -5.38 2.69
CA ASP A 15 9.92 -5.51 2.88
C ASP A 15 10.64 -5.69 1.53
N ASP A 16 11.37 -6.80 1.35
CA ASP A 16 12.09 -7.12 0.11
C ASP A 16 11.43 -8.25 -0.69
N GLN A 17 10.16 -8.57 -0.39
CA GLN A 17 9.38 -9.51 -1.18
C GLN A 17 9.12 -8.96 -2.59
N PRO A 18 8.76 -9.81 -3.57
CA PRO A 18 8.33 -9.33 -4.88
C PRO A 18 7.13 -8.38 -4.79
N PRO A 19 7.11 -7.28 -5.57
CA PRO A 19 5.98 -6.37 -5.61
C PRO A 19 4.74 -7.07 -6.17
N LEU A 20 3.57 -6.66 -5.67
CA LEU A 20 2.28 -7.05 -6.23
C LEU A 20 2.01 -6.32 -7.54
N SER A 21 0.99 -6.77 -8.28
CA SER A 21 0.55 -6.11 -9.50
C SER A 21 0.21 -4.63 -9.27
N PRO A 22 0.54 -3.75 -10.23
CA PRO A 22 0.24 -2.33 -10.12
C PRO A 22 -1.26 -2.07 -10.07
N GLN A 23 -1.66 -1.18 -9.18
CA GLN A 23 -3.03 -0.73 -9.03
C GLN A 23 -3.17 0.71 -9.53
N ARG A 24 -4.11 0.91 -10.45
CA ARG A 24 -4.42 2.23 -11.01
C ARG A 24 -5.03 3.15 -9.95
N PHE A 25 -4.72 4.44 -10.06
CA PHE A 25 -5.42 5.47 -9.30
C PHE A 25 -6.90 5.52 -9.72
N ARG A 26 -7.78 5.63 -8.72
CA ARG A 26 -9.23 5.75 -8.92
C ARG A 26 -9.66 7.20 -9.09
N THR A 27 -9.05 8.11 -8.35
CA THR A 27 -9.36 9.55 -8.39
C THR A 27 -8.24 10.35 -7.74
N CYS A 28 -8.20 11.66 -8.02
CA CYS A 28 -7.35 12.60 -7.31
C CYS A 28 -8.21 13.70 -6.66
N LEU A 29 -7.89 13.99 -5.40
CA LEU A 29 -8.51 14.99 -4.53
C LEU A 29 -7.45 16.05 -4.18
N PRO A 30 -7.83 17.19 -3.57
CA PRO A 30 -6.87 18.22 -3.18
C PRO A 30 -5.70 17.74 -2.29
N THR A 31 -5.90 16.65 -1.55
CA THR A 31 -4.88 16.05 -0.67
C THR A 31 -4.01 14.99 -1.36
N GLY A 32 -4.34 14.61 -2.60
CA GLY A 32 -3.59 13.63 -3.38
C GLY A 32 -4.47 12.62 -4.11
N CYS A 33 -3.85 11.58 -4.66
CA CYS A 33 -4.54 10.55 -5.44
C CYS A 33 -4.82 9.28 -4.62
N VAL A 34 -5.97 8.67 -4.87
CA VAL A 34 -6.46 7.48 -4.18
C VAL A 34 -6.30 6.27 -5.09
N SER A 35 -5.66 5.22 -4.57
CA SER A 35 -5.63 3.89 -5.18
C SER A 35 -6.26 2.89 -4.22
N VAL A 36 -7.03 1.94 -4.74
CA VAL A 36 -7.81 0.99 -3.93
C VAL A 36 -7.23 -0.40 -4.13
N PHE A 37 -6.65 -0.97 -3.07
CA PHE A 37 -6.04 -2.28 -3.11
C PHE A 37 -6.96 -3.32 -2.47
N THR A 38 -7.14 -4.45 -3.16
CA THR A 38 -7.75 -5.63 -2.55
C THR A 38 -6.69 -6.34 -1.72
N ILE A 39 -6.93 -6.48 -0.41
CA ILE A 39 -6.04 -7.21 0.49
C ILE A 39 -6.65 -8.58 0.75
N ASP A 40 -6.13 -9.60 0.08
CA ASP A 40 -6.51 -10.99 0.29
C ASP A 40 -5.78 -11.62 1.50
N ARG A 41 -6.12 -12.87 1.84
CA ARG A 41 -5.52 -13.57 2.99
C ARG A 41 -3.99 -13.71 2.87
N PRO A 42 -3.41 -14.12 1.71
CA PRO A 42 -1.96 -14.14 1.55
C PRO A 42 -1.29 -12.79 1.75
N THR A 43 -1.86 -11.72 1.17
CA THR A 43 -1.32 -10.36 1.31
C THR A 43 -1.40 -9.89 2.75
N LEU A 44 -2.53 -10.15 3.44
CA LEU A 44 -2.68 -9.85 4.86
C LEU A 44 -1.65 -10.58 5.72
N GLY A 45 -1.36 -11.84 5.40
CA GLY A 45 -0.31 -12.62 6.06
C GLY A 45 1.07 -11.96 5.94
N LYS A 46 1.43 -11.51 4.73
CA LYS A 46 2.67 -10.77 4.49
C LYS A 46 2.72 -9.48 5.29
N LEU A 47 1.64 -8.69 5.28
CA LEU A 47 1.57 -7.43 6.03
C LEU A 47 1.69 -7.61 7.55
N ARG A 48 1.15 -8.71 8.10
CA ARG A 48 1.27 -9.03 9.53
C ARG A 48 2.68 -9.46 9.94
N GLY A 49 3.39 -10.15 9.05
CA GLY A 49 4.77 -10.61 9.28
C GLY A 49 5.84 -9.58 8.90
N GLY A 50 5.48 -8.55 8.14
CA GLY A 50 6.42 -7.57 7.59
C GLY A 50 6.70 -6.39 8.50
N SER A 51 7.73 -5.62 8.15
CA SER A 51 8.16 -4.44 8.91
C SER A 51 7.82 -3.12 8.21
N VAL A 52 7.89 -3.10 6.89
CA VAL A 52 7.62 -1.92 6.04
C VAL A 52 6.81 -2.35 4.82
N LEU A 53 5.75 -1.60 4.52
CA LEU A 53 5.08 -1.63 3.24
C LEU A 53 5.62 -0.49 2.38
N LYS A 54 6.27 -0.82 1.28
CA LYS A 54 6.75 0.12 0.27
C LYS A 54 5.63 0.33 -0.77
N LEU A 55 5.29 1.59 -1.02
CA LEU A 55 4.42 2.01 -2.12
C LEU A 55 5.32 2.52 -3.25
N ASN A 56 5.45 1.75 -4.33
CA ASN A 56 6.33 2.15 -5.45
C ASN A 56 5.50 2.79 -6.56
N VAL A 57 6.01 3.90 -7.08
CA VAL A 57 5.39 4.72 -8.13
C VAL A 57 6.44 5.21 -9.13
N THR A 58 5.98 5.82 -10.22
CA THR A 58 6.83 6.58 -11.15
C THR A 58 6.50 8.06 -11.02
N THR A 59 7.50 8.91 -10.85
CA THR A 59 7.32 10.38 -10.80
C THR A 59 7.00 10.94 -12.19
N ASP A 60 6.53 12.19 -12.25
CA ASP A 60 6.33 12.93 -13.50
C ASP A 60 7.61 13.13 -14.33
N ALA A 61 8.78 13.12 -13.67
CA ALA A 61 10.10 13.08 -14.29
C ALA A 61 10.52 11.66 -14.74
N GLU A 62 9.58 10.71 -14.82
CA GLU A 62 9.80 9.33 -15.25
C GLU A 62 10.82 8.54 -14.39
N THR A 63 10.98 8.92 -13.12
CA THR A 63 11.90 8.21 -12.20
C THR A 63 11.15 7.35 -11.18
N PRO A 64 11.68 6.16 -10.82
CA PRO A 64 11.09 5.35 -9.76
C PRO A 64 11.20 6.02 -8.39
N LEU A 65 10.15 5.93 -7.59
CA LEU A 65 10.13 6.42 -6.20
C LEU A 65 9.36 5.45 -5.29
N SER A 66 9.89 5.23 -4.09
CA SER A 66 9.29 4.34 -3.09
C SER A 66 8.96 5.09 -1.81
N PHE A 67 7.71 5.03 -1.37
CA PHE A 67 7.26 5.58 -0.10
C PHE A 67 7.13 4.47 0.96
N PRO A 68 7.88 4.53 2.07
CA PRO A 68 7.78 3.54 3.13
C PRO A 68 6.61 3.84 4.07
N VAL A 69 5.87 2.79 4.43
CA VAL A 69 4.83 2.79 5.47
C VAL A 69 5.23 1.78 6.54
N SER A 70 5.40 2.23 7.78
CA SER A 70 5.71 1.33 8.90
C SER A 70 4.56 0.37 9.16
N LEU A 71 4.86 -0.92 9.27
CA LEU A 71 3.90 -1.97 9.65
C LEU A 71 3.92 -2.28 11.16
N ARG A 72 4.75 -1.58 11.94
CA ARG A 72 4.80 -1.75 13.40
C ARG A 72 3.41 -1.47 14.00
N GLY A 73 2.91 -2.45 14.76
CA GLY A 73 1.60 -2.38 15.42
C GLY A 73 0.41 -2.81 14.54
N LEU A 74 0.60 -3.05 13.24
CA LEU A 74 -0.50 -3.43 12.34
C LEU A 74 -1.19 -4.73 12.79
N THR A 75 -0.41 -5.75 13.17
CA THR A 75 -0.94 -7.04 13.66
C THR A 75 -1.86 -6.84 14.86
N ALA A 76 -1.42 -6.10 15.87
CA ALA A 76 -2.23 -5.83 17.06
C ALA A 76 -3.50 -5.02 16.73
N ALA A 77 -3.40 -4.05 15.83
CA ALA A 77 -4.55 -3.27 15.38
C ALA A 77 -5.59 -4.13 14.64
N LEU A 78 -5.14 -5.02 13.75
CA LEU A 78 -6.02 -5.95 13.03
C LEU A 78 -6.69 -6.96 13.97
N ASP A 79 -5.96 -7.49 14.95
CA ASP A 79 -6.52 -8.39 15.97
C ASP A 79 -7.61 -7.68 16.79
N ARG A 80 -7.37 -6.41 17.14
CA ARG A 80 -8.36 -5.59 17.81
C ARG A 80 -9.59 -5.33 16.95
N MET A 81 -9.43 -5.07 15.65
CA MET A 81 -10.54 -4.89 14.70
C MET A 81 -11.41 -6.14 14.64
N VAL A 82 -10.81 -7.34 14.58
CA VAL A 82 -11.56 -8.61 14.61
C VAL A 82 -12.37 -8.73 15.90
N ALA A 83 -11.75 -8.45 17.04
CA ALA A 83 -12.45 -8.47 18.33
C ALA A 83 -13.59 -7.44 18.43
N LEU A 84 -13.50 -6.30 17.73
CA LEU A 84 -14.56 -5.29 17.66
C LEU A 84 -15.74 -5.73 16.78
N SER A 85 -15.48 -6.46 15.69
CA SER A 85 -16.51 -6.91 14.75
C SER A 85 -17.31 -8.14 15.21
N ALA A 86 -16.93 -8.74 16.33
CA ALA A 86 -17.61 -9.90 16.92
C ALA A 86 -18.78 -9.50 17.84
N ASN A 87 -19.02 -8.20 18.02
CA ASN A 87 -20.17 -7.62 18.71
C ASN A 87 -21.19 -7.08 17.69
#